data_AF-A0A241V5Z9-F1
#
_entry.id   AF-A0A241V5Z9-F1
#
_cell.length_a   1.000
_cell.length_b   1.000
_cell.length_c   1.000
_cell.angle_alpha   90.00
_cell.angle_beta   90.00
_cell.angle_gamma   90.00
#
_symmetry.space_group_name_H-M   'P 1'
#
loop_
_entity.id
_entity.type
_entity.pdbx_description
1 polymer ?
#
loop_
_entity_poly.entity_id
_entity_poly.type
_entity_poly.pdbx_seq_one_letter_code
_entity_poly.pdbx_strand_id
1 'polypeptide(L)'
;MNAQKGFTLIELMIVVAIIGILAAIAIPAYQNYTKKANDASCLSEMKSYASLVVAEKISQNPDLANIPAADSLVHCTGVTKPADADALAAVTTLTTANGAVNGTGKEITCDVDGTASCKINP
;
A
#
# COMPACT_ATOMS: atom_id res chain seq x y z
N MET A 1 -0.89 17.36 57.20
CA MET A 1 0.16 17.66 56.20
C MET A 1 0.33 16.40 55.37
N ASN A 2 -0.17 16.38 54.12
CA ASN A 2 -0.01 15.21 53.26
C ASN A 2 1.45 15.18 52.79
N ALA A 3 2.20 14.15 53.20
CA ALA A 3 3.57 13.95 52.75
C ALA A 3 3.55 13.66 51.24
N GLN A 4 3.97 14.64 50.45
CA GLN A 4 4.12 14.49 49.00
C GLN A 4 5.30 13.54 48.75
N LYS A 5 5.00 12.26 48.47
CA LYS A 5 6.00 11.29 48.03
C LYS A 5 6.47 11.69 46.64
N GLY A 6 7.64 12.30 46.57
CA GLY A 6 8.31 12.59 45.30
C GLY A 6 8.78 11.30 44.62
N PHE A 7 8.74 11.28 43.30
CA PHE A 7 9.29 10.21 42.47
C PHE A 7 10.82 10.22 42.57
N THR A 8 11.45 9.06 42.76
CA THR A 8 12.92 8.99 42.90
C THR A 8 13.60 9.00 41.52
N LEU A 9 14.78 9.61 41.42
CA LEU A 9 15.56 9.58 40.17
C LEU A 9 15.94 8.16 39.74
N ILE A 10 16.10 7.24 40.70
CA ILE A 10 16.41 5.84 40.43
C ILE A 10 15.21 5.10 39.82
N GLU A 11 13.98 5.37 40.28
CA GLU A 11 12.77 4.84 39.65
C GLU A 11 12.66 5.32 38.20
N LEU A 12 12.95 6.59 37.95
CA LEU A 12 12.88 7.15 36.60
C LEU A 12 13.95 6.55 35.67
N MET A 13 15.17 6.34 36.16
CA MET A 13 16.23 5.69 35.39
C MET A 13 15.88 4.25 35.00
N ILE A 14 15.29 3.47 35.91
CA ILE A 14 14.91 2.07 35.62
C ILE A 14 13.78 2.04 34.57
N VAL A 15 12.80 2.94 34.67
CA VAL A 15 11.71 3.03 33.69
C VAL A 15 12.26 3.33 32.29
N VAL A 16 13.18 4.29 32.16
CA VAL A 16 13.79 4.63 30.87
C VAL A 16 14.60 3.46 30.31
N ALA A 17 15.32 2.72 31.17
CA ALA A 17 16.07 1.54 30.73
C ALA A 17 15.15 0.45 30.16
N ILE A 18 14.01 0.18 30.82
CA ILE A 18 13.03 -0.82 30.34
C ILE A 18 12.37 -0.35 29.03
N ILE A 19 11.94 0.92 28.96
CA ILE A 19 11.36 1.49 27.72
C ILE A 19 12.37 1.42 26.57
N GLY A 20 13.66 1.66 26.83
CA GLY A 20 14.72 1.55 25.83
C GLY A 20 14.81 0.14 25.22
N ILE A 21 14.75 -0.91 26.05
CA ILE A 21 14.77 -2.30 25.58
C ILE A 21 13.51 -2.63 24.76
N LEU A 22 12.34 -2.23 25.25
CA LEU A 22 11.07 -2.46 24.55
C LEU A 22 11.02 -1.73 23.21
N ALA A 23 11.47 -0.47 23.16
CA ALA A 23 11.47 0.34 21.94
C ALA A 23 12.39 -0.26 20.86
N ALA A 24 13.55 -0.81 21.23
CA ALA A 24 14.48 -1.44 20.29
C ALA A 24 13.85 -2.61 19.52
N ILE A 25 12.92 -3.34 20.13
CA ILE A 25 12.20 -4.46 19.49
C ILE A 25 10.90 -3.97 18.84
N ALA A 26 10.16 -3.10 19.53
CA ALA A 26 8.85 -2.66 19.11
C ALA A 26 8.88 -1.79 17.83
N ILE A 27 9.87 -0.91 17.69
CA ILE A 27 9.99 -0.02 16.52
C ILE A 27 10.16 -0.81 15.21
N PRO A 28 11.16 -1.70 15.06
CA PRO A 28 11.32 -2.45 13.82
C PRO A 28 10.14 -3.42 13.58
N ALA A 29 9.56 -3.99 14.63
CA ALA A 29 8.37 -4.84 14.51
C ALA A 29 7.15 -4.05 13.97
N TYR A 30 6.89 -2.86 14.52
CA TYR A 30 5.81 -1.98 14.08
C TYR A 30 6.03 -1.47 12.65
N GLN A 31 7.25 -1.10 12.29
CA GLN A 31 7.61 -0.74 10.91
C GLN A 31 7.34 -1.88 9.94
N ASN A 32 7.69 -3.13 10.29
CA ASN A 32 7.41 -4.27 9.43
C ASN A 32 5.90 -4.56 9.31
N TYR A 33 5.15 -4.37 10.39
CA TYR A 33 3.70 -4.53 10.39
C TYR A 33 3.01 -3.50 9.48
N THR A 34 3.36 -2.22 9.61
CA THR A 34 2.81 -1.14 8.78
C THR A 34 3.16 -1.30 7.30
N LYS A 35 4.40 -1.73 6.98
CA LYS A 35 4.78 -2.07 5.60
C LYS A 35 3.93 -3.19 5.01
N LYS A 36 3.73 -4.30 5.74
CA LYS A 36 2.88 -5.41 5.29
C LYS A 36 1.41 -4.99 5.12
N ALA A 37 0.92 -4.10 5.98
CA ALA A 37 -0.42 -3.54 5.85
C ALA A 37 -0.54 -2.69 4.57
N ASN A 38 0.44 -1.83 4.27
CA ASN A 38 0.47 -1.05 3.04
C ASN A 38 0.56 -1.94 1.78
N ASP A 39 1.37 -3.00 1.81
CA ASP A 39 1.45 -3.99 0.74
C ASP A 39 0.08 -4.63 0.45
N ALA A 40 -0.64 -5.04 1.50
CA ALA A 40 -1.96 -5.65 1.38
C ALA A 40 -3.03 -4.65 0.90
N SER A 41 -3.03 -3.43 1.43
CA SER A 41 -3.96 -2.36 1.00
C SER A 41 -3.74 -2.00 -0.45
N CYS A 42 -2.49 -1.81 -0.87
CA CYS A 42 -2.17 -1.51 -2.26
C CYS A 42 -2.55 -2.66 -3.20
N LEU A 43 -2.30 -3.91 -2.81
CA LEU A 43 -2.73 -5.07 -3.59
C LEU A 43 -4.26 -5.12 -3.75
N SER A 44 -5.01 -4.76 -2.71
CA SER A 44 -6.47 -4.70 -2.75
C SER A 44 -6.98 -3.57 -3.66
N GLU A 45 -6.40 -2.38 -3.54
CA GLU A 45 -6.72 -1.24 -4.42
C GLU A 45 -6.43 -1.60 -5.88
N MET A 46 -5.26 -2.19 -6.13
CA MET A 46 -4.86 -2.57 -7.48
C MET A 46 -5.73 -3.66 -8.07
N LYS A 47 -6.17 -4.63 -7.27
CA LYS A 47 -7.13 -5.64 -7.72
C LYS A 47 -8.46 -5.02 -8.11
N SER A 48 -8.99 -4.10 -7.30
CA SER A 48 -10.23 -3.38 -7.65
C SER A 48 -10.05 -2.57 -8.93
N TYR A 49 -8.91 -1.88 -9.08
CA TYR A 49 -8.60 -1.08 -10.26
C TYR A 49 -8.47 -1.96 -11.52
N ALA A 50 -7.72 -3.06 -11.42
CA ALA A 50 -7.54 -4.03 -12.49
C ALA A 50 -8.88 -4.64 -12.93
N SER A 51 -9.79 -4.92 -11.98
CA SER A 51 -11.14 -5.38 -12.32
C SER A 51 -11.95 -4.36 -13.11
N LEU A 52 -11.83 -3.07 -12.81
CA LEU A 52 -12.48 -2.01 -13.60
C LEU A 52 -11.89 -1.92 -15.01
N VAL A 53 -10.56 -2.01 -15.12
CA VAL A 53 -9.88 -2.03 -16.43
C VAL A 53 -10.32 -3.23 -17.25
N VAL A 54 -10.37 -4.43 -16.66
CA VAL A 54 -10.87 -5.63 -17.34
C VAL A 54 -12.33 -5.49 -17.75
N ALA A 55 -13.18 -4.92 -16.89
CA ALA A 55 -14.59 -4.71 -17.19
C ALA A 55 -14.78 -3.77 -18.39
N GLU A 56 -14.00 -2.68 -18.46
CA GLU A 56 -14.06 -1.77 -19.60
C GLU A 56 -13.43 -2.36 -20.86
N LYS A 57 -12.36 -3.15 -20.73
CA LYS A 57 -11.75 -3.88 -21.88
C LYS A 57 -12.74 -4.79 -22.59
N ILE A 58 -13.62 -5.47 -21.85
CA ILE A 58 -14.62 -6.39 -22.41
C ILE A 58 -15.97 -5.73 -22.70
N SER A 59 -16.11 -4.44 -22.39
CA SER A 59 -17.32 -3.69 -22.67
C SER A 59 -17.52 -3.53 -24.18
N GLN A 60 -18.77 -3.58 -24.64
CA GLN A 60 -19.12 -3.34 -26.04
C GLN A 60 -18.85 -1.89 -26.46
N ASN A 61 -18.83 -0.97 -25.50
CA ASN A 61 -18.56 0.44 -25.72
C ASN A 61 -17.66 0.95 -24.59
N PRO A 62 -16.33 0.69 -24.67
CA PRO A 62 -15.39 1.06 -23.61
C PRO A 62 -15.39 2.57 -23.39
N ASP A 63 -15.55 2.99 -22.13
CA ASP A 63 -15.42 4.39 -21.74
C ASP A 63 -14.35 4.51 -20.68
N LEU A 64 -13.24 5.16 -21.05
CA LEU A 64 -12.16 5.41 -20.12
C LEU A 64 -12.61 6.23 -18.91
N ALA A 65 -13.69 7.01 -18.96
CA ALA A 65 -14.22 7.74 -17.81
C ALA A 65 -14.64 6.82 -16.64
N ASN A 66 -15.00 5.56 -16.94
CA ASN A 66 -15.35 4.56 -15.92
C ASN A 66 -14.12 3.98 -15.20
N ILE A 67 -12.92 4.17 -15.76
CA ILE A 67 -11.66 3.84 -15.12
C ILE A 67 -11.19 5.08 -14.38
N PRO A 68 -11.16 5.08 -13.03
CA PRO A 68 -10.73 6.24 -12.27
C PRO A 68 -9.29 6.61 -12.63
N ALA A 69 -8.95 7.89 -12.44
CA ALA A 69 -7.58 8.32 -12.56
C ALA A 69 -6.73 7.58 -11.52
N ALA A 70 -5.50 7.23 -11.92
CA ALA A 70 -4.63 6.40 -11.11
C ALA A 70 -4.09 7.11 -9.85
N ASP A 71 -4.30 8.41 -9.74
CA ASP A 71 -4.07 9.23 -8.53
C ASP A 71 -5.11 8.97 -7.42
N SER A 72 -6.19 8.25 -7.73
CA SER A 72 -7.23 7.88 -6.76
C SER A 72 -6.82 6.72 -5.86
N LEU A 73 -5.65 6.11 -6.08
CA LEU A 73 -5.08 5.08 -5.21
C LEU A 73 -4.30 5.75 -4.07
N VAL A 74 -4.57 5.32 -2.83
CA VAL A 74 -3.99 5.94 -1.62
C VAL A 74 -2.73 5.19 -1.19
N HIS A 75 -2.73 3.85 -1.34
CA HIS A 75 -1.64 2.98 -0.89
C HIS A 75 -0.69 2.59 -2.02
N CYS A 76 -1.13 2.78 -3.27
CA CYS A 76 -0.32 2.63 -4.47
C CYS A 76 -0.08 3.99 -5.14
N THR A 77 1.07 4.14 -5.79
CA THR A 77 1.37 5.31 -6.61
C THR A 77 1.87 4.90 -7.99
N GLY A 78 1.95 5.84 -8.94
CA GLY A 78 2.59 5.60 -10.23
C GLY A 78 1.93 4.50 -11.08
N VAL A 79 0.65 4.20 -10.84
CA VAL A 79 -0.16 3.42 -11.77
C VAL A 79 -0.49 4.32 -12.96
N THR A 80 -0.45 3.80 -14.18
CA THR A 80 -0.85 4.54 -15.38
C THR A 80 -2.17 4.00 -15.90
N LYS A 81 -3.17 4.88 -15.98
CA LYS A 81 -4.41 4.61 -16.70
C LYS A 81 -4.12 4.48 -18.20
N PRO A 82 -4.79 3.58 -18.94
CA PRO A 82 -4.72 3.57 -20.40
C PRO A 82 -5.09 4.94 -20.98
N ALA A 83 -4.35 5.41 -21.98
CA ALA A 83 -4.51 6.77 -22.50
C ALA A 83 -5.75 6.95 -23.38
N ASP A 84 -6.16 5.88 -24.06
CA ASP A 84 -7.27 5.83 -25.00
C ASP A 84 -7.81 4.39 -25.12
N ALA A 85 -8.84 4.20 -25.96
CA ALA A 85 -9.49 2.91 -26.15
C ALA A 85 -8.57 1.86 -26.81
N ASP A 86 -7.61 2.27 -27.65
CA ASP A 86 -6.65 1.35 -28.29
C ASP A 86 -5.62 0.88 -27.25
N ALA A 87 -5.10 1.80 -26.43
CA ALA A 87 -4.25 1.48 -25.29
C ALA A 87 -4.96 0.57 -24.27
N LEU A 88 -6.27 0.77 -24.06
CA LEU A 88 -7.09 -0.10 -23.22
C LEU A 88 -7.24 -1.50 -23.83
N ALA A 89 -7.46 -1.61 -25.15
CA ALA A 89 -7.52 -2.92 -25.81
C ALA A 89 -6.17 -3.66 -25.74
N ALA A 90 -5.06 -2.93 -25.86
CA ALA A 90 -3.71 -3.51 -25.90
C ALA A 90 -3.10 -3.81 -24.52
N VAL A 91 -3.58 -3.21 -23.43
CA VAL A 91 -2.97 -3.39 -22.10
C VAL A 91 -3.20 -4.81 -21.60
N THR A 92 -2.14 -5.58 -21.37
CA THR A 92 -2.22 -6.94 -20.80
C THR A 92 -1.84 -6.95 -19.32
N THR A 93 -1.01 -6.00 -18.90
CA THR A 93 -0.57 -5.86 -17.51
C THR A 93 -0.63 -4.41 -17.05
N LEU A 94 -1.06 -4.20 -15.81
CA LEU A 94 -0.89 -2.94 -15.08
C LEU A 94 0.19 -3.11 -14.03
N THR A 95 1.09 -2.15 -13.93
CA THR A 95 2.15 -2.14 -12.94
C THR A 95 2.15 -0.82 -12.18
N THR A 96 2.36 -0.88 -10.88
CA THR A 96 2.75 0.31 -10.11
C THR A 96 4.21 0.68 -10.44
N ALA A 97 4.61 1.94 -10.27
CA ALA A 97 6.01 2.33 -10.38
C ALA A 97 6.90 1.63 -9.31
N ASN A 98 8.22 1.62 -9.51
CA ASN A 98 9.14 1.00 -8.55
C ASN A 98 9.07 1.70 -7.17
N GLY A 99 8.84 0.90 -6.13
CA GLY A 99 8.64 1.43 -4.78
C GLY A 99 7.35 2.23 -4.58
N ALA A 100 6.40 2.09 -5.50
CA ALA A 100 5.12 2.78 -5.45
C ALA A 100 4.21 2.35 -4.30
N VAL A 101 4.47 1.19 -3.70
CA VAL A 101 3.82 0.77 -2.48
C VAL A 101 4.42 1.57 -1.33
N ASN A 102 3.59 2.43 -0.72
CA ASN A 102 4.01 3.51 0.16
C ASN A 102 5.00 3.04 1.27
N GLY A 103 6.30 3.27 1.04
CA GLY A 103 7.37 2.98 2.00
C GLY A 103 7.92 1.55 2.02
N THR A 104 7.58 0.69 1.05
CA THR A 104 8.02 -0.73 1.04
C THR A 104 9.01 -1.09 -0.06
N GLY A 105 9.17 -0.26 -1.09
CA GLY A 105 10.12 -0.52 -2.19
C GLY A 105 9.65 -1.60 -3.17
N LYS A 106 8.39 -2.04 -3.04
CA LYS A 106 7.79 -3.10 -3.86
C LYS A 106 6.98 -2.55 -5.01
N GLU A 107 6.73 -3.42 -5.98
CA GLU A 107 5.82 -3.18 -7.10
C GLU A 107 4.64 -4.15 -7.05
N ILE A 108 3.48 -3.74 -7.54
CA ILE A 108 2.37 -4.65 -7.81
C ILE A 108 2.14 -4.72 -9.31
N THR A 109 2.01 -5.95 -9.81
CA THR A 109 1.67 -6.24 -11.20
C THR A 109 0.33 -6.97 -11.24
N CYS A 110 -0.59 -6.48 -12.06
CA CYS A 110 -1.89 -7.09 -12.33
C CYS A 110 -1.99 -7.54 -13.78
N ASP A 111 -2.41 -8.78 -14.01
CA ASP A 111 -2.85 -9.28 -15.30
C ASP A 111 -4.27 -8.79 -15.58
N VAL A 112 -4.45 -8.06 -16.68
CA VAL A 112 -5.73 -7.51 -17.14
C VAL A 112 -6.15 -8.07 -18.49
N ASP A 113 -5.58 -9.21 -18.89
CA ASP A 113 -5.96 -9.90 -20.13
C ASP A 113 -7.11 -10.91 -19.96
N GLY A 114 -7.67 -10.99 -18.75
CA GLY A 114 -8.92 -11.70 -18.49
C GLY A 114 -9.14 -12.10 -17.03
N THR A 115 -8.11 -12.08 -16.19
CA THR A 115 -8.22 -12.60 -14.80
C THR A 115 -8.27 -11.53 -13.72
N ALA A 116 -7.88 -10.28 -14.02
CA ALA A 116 -7.67 -9.21 -13.03
C ALA A 116 -6.80 -9.69 -11.84
N SER A 117 -5.86 -10.61 -12.08
CA SER A 117 -5.06 -11.24 -11.03
C SER A 117 -3.83 -10.39 -10.72
N CYS A 118 -3.63 -10.05 -9.45
CA CYS A 118 -2.55 -9.19 -9.01
C CYS A 118 -1.57 -9.93 -8.10
N LYS A 119 -0.28 -9.61 -8.24
CA LYS A 119 0.79 -10.12 -7.38
C LYS A 119 1.72 -8.99 -6.94
N ILE A 120 2.28 -9.15 -5.75
CA ILE A 120 3.35 -8.29 -5.24
C ILE A 120 4.68 -8.82 -5.78
N ASN A 121 5.45 -7.96 -6.43
CA ASN A 121 6.81 -8.22 -6.88
C ASN A 121 7.80 -7.66 -5.85
N PRO A 122 8.87 -8.41 -5.51
CA PRO A 122 9.84 -7.99 -4.51
C PRO A 122 10.68 -6.81 -4.94
#